data_AF-A0A1N7CW65-F1
#
_entry.id   AF-A0A1N7CW65-F1
#
_cell.length_a   1.000
_cell.length_b   1.000
_cell.length_c   1.000
_cell.angle_alpha   90.00
_cell.angle_beta   90.00
_cell.angle_gamma   90.00
#
_symmetry.space_group_name_H-M   'P 1'
#
loop_
_entity.id
_entity.type
_entity.pdbx_description
1 polymer ?
#
loop_
_entity_poly.entity_id
_entity_poly.type
_entity_poly.pdbx_seq_one_letter_code
_entity_poly.pdbx_strand_id
1 'polypeptide(L)'
;MKNLSLALVLTFFSLQGFSQFKVGKTQDQVKADEAKKTPVLIGAKRVALTVTFGLFHIEEDNSEFLEYHTTTNFVKRLDFPSAQEESDFYKYVLGLYDSFKDNEVTLGKTTIVPLRNNLLGENSLFFEIHPDPDNKRYILTTLSLGKKGWVKLFEKSRIQSLK
;
A
#
# COMPACT_ATOMS: atom_id res chain seq x y z
N MET A 1 -14.03 -70.42 -43.04
CA MET A 1 -14.15 -68.95 -43.23
C MET A 1 -13.91 -68.28 -41.89
N LYS A 2 -12.89 -67.39 -41.84
CA LYS A 2 -12.76 -66.13 -41.08
C LYS A 2 -13.25 -66.14 -39.60
N ASN A 3 -12.45 -65.87 -38.56
CA ASN A 3 -11.19 -65.15 -38.45
C ASN A 3 -10.40 -65.59 -37.20
N LEU A 4 -9.10 -65.83 -37.39
CA LEU A 4 -8.05 -65.72 -36.36
C LEU A 4 -7.90 -64.25 -35.94
N SER A 5 -7.51 -64.01 -34.67
CA SER A 5 -6.39 -63.16 -34.21
C SER A 5 -6.60 -62.89 -32.71
N LEU A 6 -6.00 -63.67 -31.81
CA LEU A 6 -4.64 -63.56 -31.26
C LEU A 6 -4.51 -62.43 -30.21
N ALA A 7 -4.26 -62.87 -28.98
CA ALA A 7 -3.95 -62.03 -27.83
C ALA A 7 -2.49 -61.55 -27.84
N LEU A 8 -2.26 -60.51 -27.04
CA LEU A 8 -1.17 -60.39 -26.06
C LEU A 8 -0.05 -59.32 -26.31
N VAL A 9 -0.23 -58.18 -25.63
CA VAL A 9 0.67 -57.48 -24.67
C VAL A 9 1.95 -56.76 -25.15
N LEU A 10 2.27 -55.72 -24.35
CA LEU A 10 3.49 -54.92 -24.20
C LEU A 10 3.68 -53.80 -25.24
N THR A 11 4.03 -52.56 -24.93
CA THR A 11 4.18 -51.73 -23.72
C THR A 11 4.68 -50.38 -24.25
N PHE A 12 4.39 -49.30 -23.51
CA PHE A 12 5.24 -48.11 -23.36
C PHE A 12 5.40 -47.11 -24.53
N PHE A 13 5.56 -45.85 -24.10
CA PHE A 13 5.87 -44.62 -24.83
C PHE A 13 4.66 -44.00 -25.57
N SER A 14 4.12 -42.85 -25.15
CA SER A 14 4.87 -41.67 -24.70
C SER A 14 4.02 -40.77 -23.81
N LEU A 15 4.53 -40.55 -22.60
CA LEU A 15 4.43 -39.25 -21.96
C LEU A 15 4.97 -38.18 -22.93
N GLN A 16 4.08 -37.37 -23.47
CA GLN A 16 4.39 -35.99 -23.83
C GLN A 16 3.25 -35.19 -23.19
N GLY A 17 3.38 -34.78 -21.93
CA GLY A 17 4.40 -33.80 -21.57
C GLY A 17 4.05 -32.44 -22.16
N PHE A 18 2.78 -32.01 -22.11
CA PHE A 18 2.47 -30.60 -22.19
C PHE A 18 2.99 -29.93 -20.92
N SER A 19 4.29 -29.62 -20.92
CA SER A 19 4.81 -28.52 -20.13
C SER A 19 4.18 -27.25 -20.70
N GLN A 20 2.95 -26.97 -20.26
CA GLN A 20 2.45 -25.61 -20.27
C GLN A 20 3.40 -24.85 -19.36
N PHE A 21 4.27 -24.05 -19.97
CA PHE A 21 4.99 -23.00 -19.26
C PHE A 21 3.96 -22.22 -18.43
N LYS A 22 3.90 -22.46 -17.12
CA LYS A 22 3.17 -21.62 -16.18
C LYS A 22 3.96 -20.32 -16.05
N VAL A 23 3.82 -19.44 -17.04
CA VAL A 23 4.28 -18.06 -16.94
C VAL A 23 3.17 -17.29 -16.24
N GLY A 24 3.17 -17.29 -14.91
CA GLY A 24 2.27 -16.50 -14.08
C GLY A 24 1.60 -17.27 -12.93
N LYS A 25 1.48 -16.62 -11.78
CA LYS A 25 0.65 -17.10 -10.65
C LYS A 25 -0.82 -17.05 -11.06
N THR A 26 -1.61 -18.05 -10.66
CA THR A 26 -3.07 -17.99 -10.83
C THR A 26 -3.66 -16.93 -9.89
N GLN A 27 -4.85 -16.40 -10.20
CA GLN A 27 -5.51 -15.41 -9.36
C GLN A 27 -5.74 -15.91 -7.92
N ASP A 28 -6.00 -17.21 -7.75
CA ASP A 28 -6.14 -17.83 -6.43
C ASP A 28 -4.80 -17.96 -5.69
N GLN A 29 -3.69 -18.17 -6.42
CA GLN A 29 -2.35 -18.13 -5.85
C GLN A 29 -1.96 -16.71 -5.45
N VAL A 30 -2.32 -15.69 -6.24
CA VAL A 30 -2.11 -14.28 -5.88
C VAL A 30 -2.91 -13.93 -4.62
N LYS A 31 -4.19 -14.31 -4.55
CA LYS A 31 -5.03 -14.10 -3.36
C LYS A 31 -4.52 -14.84 -2.13
N ALA A 32 -4.04 -16.08 -2.29
CA ALA A 32 -3.47 -16.87 -1.20
C ALA A 32 -2.12 -16.31 -0.72
N ASP A 33 -1.32 -15.75 -1.62
CA ASP A 33 -0.06 -15.08 -1.28
C ASP A 33 -0.31 -13.72 -0.61
N GLU A 34 -1.31 -12.96 -1.06
CA GLU A 34 -1.77 -11.72 -0.41
C GLU A 34 -2.31 -11.99 1.00
N ALA A 35 -3.03 -13.09 1.20
CA ALA A 35 -3.57 -13.48 2.51
C ALA A 35 -2.50 -13.89 3.54
N LYS A 36 -1.27 -14.17 3.10
CA LYS A 36 -0.15 -14.53 3.98
C LYS A 36 0.65 -13.33 4.48
N LYS A 37 0.55 -12.20 3.78
CA LYS A 37 1.28 -10.98 4.13
C LYS A 37 0.79 -10.46 5.47
N THR A 38 1.63 -10.55 6.49
CA THR A 38 1.27 -10.12 7.85
C THR A 38 1.81 -8.71 8.09
N PRO A 39 0.94 -7.67 8.17
CA PRO A 39 1.41 -6.32 8.42
C PRO A 39 1.94 -6.17 9.85
N VAL A 40 3.12 -5.56 9.98
CA VAL A 40 3.75 -5.20 11.26
C VAL A 40 3.66 -3.69 11.44
N LEU A 41 3.07 -3.25 12.55
CA LEU A 41 3.03 -1.81 12.89
C LEU A 41 4.44 -1.33 13.28
N ILE A 42 5.04 -0.47 12.45
CA ILE A 42 6.40 0.06 12.65
C ILE A 42 6.42 1.50 13.16
N GLY A 43 5.31 2.24 12.99
CA GLY A 43 5.15 3.58 13.51
C GLY A 43 3.70 3.89 13.81
N ALA A 44 3.43 4.61 14.90
CA ALA A 44 2.07 5.02 15.22
C ALA A 44 2.03 6.42 15.84
N LYS A 45 1.06 7.22 15.40
CA LYS A 45 0.68 8.44 16.11
C LYS A 45 -0.81 8.39 16.46
N ARG A 46 -1.09 8.57 17.74
CA ARG A 46 -2.43 8.76 18.28
C ARG A 46 -2.74 10.24 18.44
N VAL A 47 -3.89 10.64 17.92
CA VAL A 47 -4.70 11.74 18.42
C VAL A 47 -5.75 11.07 19.35
N ALA A 48 -6.36 11.79 20.29
CA ALA A 48 -7.13 11.16 21.38
C ALA A 48 -8.16 10.10 20.89
N LEU A 49 -8.27 9.01 21.66
CA LEU A 49 -9.28 7.93 21.60
C LEU A 49 -9.10 6.75 20.62
N THR A 50 -8.17 6.72 19.64
CA THR A 50 -7.79 5.50 18.84
C THR A 50 -6.42 5.68 18.13
N VAL A 51 -5.95 4.71 17.32
CA VAL A 51 -4.81 4.92 16.40
C VAL A 51 -5.26 5.88 15.31
N THR A 52 -4.51 6.97 15.05
CA THR A 52 -4.92 8.01 14.08
C THR A 52 -4.12 7.94 12.79
N PHE A 53 -2.84 7.58 12.92
CA PHE A 53 -1.96 7.17 11.84
C PHE A 53 -1.17 5.93 12.29
N GLY A 54 -1.10 4.92 11.44
CA GLY A 54 -0.30 3.72 11.62
C GLY A 54 0.50 3.44 10.36
N LEU A 55 1.83 3.43 10.46
CA LEU A 55 2.70 2.99 9.39
C LEU A 55 2.96 1.50 9.58
N PHE A 56 2.61 0.70 8.58
CA PHE A 56 2.74 -0.75 8.60
C PHE A 56 3.76 -1.20 7.56
N HIS A 57 4.54 -2.21 7.93
CA HIS A 57 5.50 -2.89 7.08
C HIS A 57 5.03 -4.30 6.76
N ILE A 58 5.24 -4.73 5.52
CA ILE A 58 5.02 -6.09 5.06
C ILE A 58 6.38 -6.65 4.63
N GLU A 59 6.89 -7.59 5.42
CA GLU A 59 8.24 -8.14 5.25
C GLU A 59 8.38 -8.89 3.91
N GLU A 60 7.34 -9.61 3.48
CA GLU A 60 7.41 -10.53 2.35
C GLU A 60 7.67 -9.83 1.00
N ASP A 61 7.29 -8.57 0.86
CA ASP A 61 7.54 -7.76 -0.33
C ASP A 61 8.24 -6.42 -0.03
N ASN A 62 8.75 -6.26 1.20
CA ASN A 62 9.40 -5.05 1.69
C ASN A 62 8.55 -3.80 1.37
N SER A 63 7.24 -3.90 1.56
CA SER A 63 6.29 -2.82 1.30
C SER A 63 5.83 -2.14 2.57
N GLU A 64 5.45 -0.87 2.45
CA GLU A 64 4.86 -0.10 3.55
C GLU A 64 3.58 0.57 3.09
N PHE A 65 2.65 0.73 4.03
CA PHE A 65 1.43 1.48 3.82
C PHE A 65 1.07 2.28 5.06
N LEU A 66 0.42 3.42 4.83
CA LEU A 66 -0.10 4.28 5.87
C LEU A 66 -1.58 4.00 6.10
N GLU A 67 -1.91 3.48 7.27
CA GLU A 67 -3.26 3.51 7.80
C GLU A 67 -3.55 4.88 8.40
N TYR A 68 -4.71 5.45 8.10
CA TYR A 68 -5.13 6.74 8.62
C TYR A 68 -6.63 6.77 8.87
N HIS A 69 -7.03 7.61 9.83
CA HIS A 69 -8.43 7.88 10.12
C HIS A 69 -8.92 9.09 9.34
N THR A 70 -10.12 8.93 8.78
CA THR A 70 -10.85 10.05 8.17
C THR A 70 -11.57 10.88 9.24
N THR A 71 -11.94 12.11 8.91
CA THR A 71 -12.80 12.96 9.76
C THR A 71 -14.16 12.31 10.07
N THR A 72 -14.60 11.38 9.24
CA THR A 72 -15.79 10.53 9.44
C THR A 72 -15.54 9.25 10.24
N ASN A 73 -14.36 9.10 10.87
CA ASN A 73 -13.94 7.93 11.66
C ASN A 73 -13.83 6.59 10.91
N PHE A 74 -13.78 6.61 9.57
CA PHE A 74 -13.37 5.42 8.81
C PHE A 74 -11.87 5.26 8.84
N VAL A 75 -11.42 4.03 9.07
CA VAL A 75 -10.03 3.60 8.89
C VAL A 75 -9.80 3.35 7.40
N LYS A 76 -8.74 3.95 6.86
CA LYS A 76 -8.37 3.87 5.45
C LYS A 76 -6.89 3.60 5.32
N ARG A 77 -6.50 3.10 4.15
CA ARG A 77 -5.13 2.73 3.80
C ARG A 77 -4.67 3.55 2.61
N LEU A 78 -3.44 4.04 2.68
CA LEU A 78 -2.69 4.67 1.59
C LEU A 78 -1.45 3.82 1.34
N ASP A 79 -1.39 3.21 0.16
CA ASP A 79 -0.25 2.40 -0.27
C ASP A 79 0.87 3.26 -0.83
N PHE A 80 2.12 2.86 -0.55
CA PHE A 80 3.29 3.45 -1.18
C PHE A 80 3.81 2.55 -2.30
N PRO A 81 3.65 2.93 -3.58
CA PRO A 81 4.00 2.06 -4.71
C PRO A 81 5.49 1.67 -4.76
N SER A 82 6.36 2.55 -4.26
CA SER A 82 7.78 2.30 -4.12
C SER A 82 8.36 3.02 -2.90
N ALA A 83 9.52 2.57 -2.43
CA ALA A 83 10.24 3.23 -1.34
C ALA A 83 10.69 4.65 -1.73
N GLN A 84 10.91 4.91 -3.02
CA GLN A 84 11.23 6.25 -3.54
C GLN A 84 10.01 7.18 -3.44
N GLU A 85 8.84 6.74 -3.92
CA GLU A 85 7.59 7.52 -3.80
C GLU A 85 7.22 7.79 -2.35
N GLU A 86 7.44 6.81 -1.46
CA GLU A 86 7.28 7.01 -0.02
C GLU A 86 8.23 8.07 0.54
N SER A 87 9.51 8.03 0.15
CA SER A 87 10.52 9.01 0.56
C SER A 87 10.17 10.41 0.07
N ASP A 88 9.70 10.53 -1.17
CA ASP A 88 9.32 11.80 -1.78
C ASP A 88 8.05 12.36 -1.13
N PHE A 89 7.06 11.52 -0.83
CA PHE A 89 5.88 11.91 -0.05
C PHE A 89 6.26 12.39 1.34
N TYR A 90 7.10 11.65 2.05
CA TYR A 90 7.57 12.02 3.38
C TYR A 90 8.29 13.38 3.37
N LYS A 91 9.22 13.60 2.43
CA LYS A 91 9.93 14.87 2.26
C LYS A 91 8.98 16.01 1.91
N TYR A 92 8.03 15.75 1.01
CA TYR A 92 6.98 16.71 0.64
C TYR A 92 6.19 17.16 1.87
N VAL A 93 5.67 16.22 2.66
CA VAL A 93 4.91 16.51 3.89
C VAL A 93 5.75 17.31 4.89
N LEU A 94 7.01 16.94 5.11
CA LEU A 94 7.89 17.70 6.01
C LEU A 94 8.13 19.14 5.51
N GLY A 95 8.30 19.31 4.20
CA GLY A 95 8.49 20.62 3.56
C GLY A 95 7.30 21.55 3.73
N LEU A 96 6.07 21.03 3.74
CA LEU A 96 4.85 21.82 3.95
C LEU A 96 4.79 22.50 5.33
N TYR A 97 5.46 21.95 6.35
CA TYR A 97 5.56 22.61 7.66
C TYR A 97 6.58 23.75 7.69
N ASP A 98 7.56 23.73 6.80
CA ASP A 98 8.58 24.78 6.69
C ASP A 98 8.10 25.92 5.77
N SER A 99 7.48 25.56 4.64
CA SER A 99 6.89 26.50 3.69
C SER A 99 5.66 25.86 3.06
N PHE A 100 4.49 26.19 3.60
CA PHE A 100 3.23 25.66 3.08
C PHE A 100 3.03 26.10 1.63
N LYS A 101 2.69 25.15 0.76
CA LYS A 101 2.31 25.37 -0.63
C LYS A 101 0.97 24.70 -0.87
N ASP A 102 0.13 25.40 -1.62
CA ASP A 102 -1.17 24.89 -2.04
C ASP A 102 -1.00 24.13 -3.36
N ASN A 103 -0.33 22.97 -3.28
CA ASN A 103 -0.12 22.09 -4.42
C ASN A 103 -0.45 20.65 -4.03
N GLU A 104 -0.95 19.86 -4.97
CA GLU A 104 -1.26 18.45 -4.75
C GLU A 104 -0.07 17.54 -5.09
N VAL A 105 -0.06 16.34 -4.54
CA VAL A 105 0.88 15.27 -4.88
C VAL A 105 0.11 14.00 -5.25
N THR A 106 0.65 13.20 -6.16
CA THR A 106 0.07 11.91 -6.54
C THR A 106 0.96 10.78 -6.03
N LEU A 107 0.36 9.79 -5.35
CA LEU A 107 0.98 8.51 -4.99
C LEU A 107 0.26 7.38 -5.69
N GLY A 108 0.92 6.73 -6.64
CA GLY A 108 0.26 5.79 -7.55
C GLY A 108 -0.92 6.44 -8.27
N LYS A 109 -2.15 6.05 -7.91
CA LYS A 109 -3.40 6.64 -8.44
C LYS A 109 -4.11 7.59 -7.47
N THR A 110 -3.57 7.75 -6.26
CA THR A 110 -4.18 8.56 -5.22
C THR A 110 -3.65 9.98 -5.27
N THR A 111 -4.55 10.96 -5.38
CA THR A 111 -4.17 12.38 -5.27
C THR A 111 -4.35 12.85 -3.83
N ILE A 112 -3.37 13.59 -3.33
CA ILE A 112 -3.32 14.09 -1.96
C ILE A 112 -3.16 15.61 -2.00
N VAL A 113 -4.15 16.31 -1.45
CA VAL A 113 -4.19 17.76 -1.38
C VAL A 113 -3.95 18.18 0.07
N PRO A 114 -2.91 18.96 0.38
CA PRO A 114 -2.68 19.44 1.72
C PRO A 114 -3.65 20.58 2.04
N LEU A 115 -4.24 20.55 3.23
CA LEU A 115 -5.03 21.66 3.75
C LEU A 115 -4.34 22.24 4.98
N ARG A 116 -4.32 23.56 5.05
CA ARG A 116 -3.78 24.26 6.21
C ARG A 116 -4.76 24.13 7.37
N ASN A 117 -4.29 23.64 8.51
CA ASN A 117 -5.04 23.71 9.76
C ASN A 117 -4.46 24.81 10.64
N ASN A 118 -5.26 25.83 10.92
CA ASN A 118 -4.90 26.89 11.87
C ASN A 118 -5.58 26.70 13.24
N LEU A 119 -6.19 25.54 13.54
CA LEU A 119 -6.74 25.29 14.87
C LEU A 119 -5.62 25.37 15.92
N LEU A 120 -5.84 26.24 16.91
CA LEU A 120 -5.11 26.29 18.19
C LEU A 120 -3.60 26.63 18.09
N GLY A 121 -3.14 27.26 17.01
CA GLY A 121 -1.75 27.75 16.90
C GLY A 121 -0.70 26.64 16.72
N GLU A 122 -1.11 25.38 16.60
CA GLU A 122 -0.24 24.30 16.18
C GLU A 122 -0.18 24.25 14.65
N ASN A 123 1.03 24.38 14.08
CA ASN A 123 1.28 24.13 12.67
C ASN A 123 1.01 22.65 12.37
N SER A 124 -0.24 22.35 12.03
CA SER A 124 -0.74 21.02 11.75
C SER A 124 -1.37 20.99 10.37
N LEU A 125 -1.33 19.83 9.71
CA LEU A 125 -1.80 19.68 8.33
C LEU A 125 -2.90 18.63 8.29
N PHE A 126 -3.96 18.94 7.56
CA PHE A 126 -4.91 17.93 7.09
C PHE A 126 -4.56 17.58 5.64
N PHE A 127 -5.05 16.43 5.19
CA PHE A 127 -4.93 16.00 3.80
C PHE A 127 -6.29 15.59 3.30
N GLU A 128 -6.70 16.10 2.14
CA GLU A 128 -7.76 15.50 1.34
C GLU A 128 -7.14 14.42 0.46
N ILE A 129 -7.68 13.21 0.58
CA ILE A 129 -7.22 12.06 -0.17
C ILE A 129 -8.30 11.65 -1.16
N HIS A 130 -7.94 11.70 -2.45
CA HIS A 130 -8.76 11.30 -3.58
C HIS A 130 -8.17 10.01 -4.17
N PRO A 131 -8.62 8.82 -3.74
CA PRO A 131 -8.07 7.55 -4.22
C PRO A 131 -8.53 7.21 -5.64
N ASP A 132 -9.52 7.92 -6.16
CA ASP A 132 -9.93 7.89 -7.56
C ASP A 132 -9.70 9.29 -8.16
N PRO A 133 -8.74 9.46 -9.07
CA PRO A 133 -8.43 10.76 -9.67
C PRO A 133 -9.55 11.25 -10.60
N ASP A 134 -10.37 10.34 -11.13
CA ASP A 134 -11.48 10.64 -12.03
C ASP A 134 -12.76 10.97 -11.25
N ASN A 135 -12.83 10.60 -9.97
CA ASN A 135 -13.95 10.89 -9.07
C ASN A 135 -13.55 11.82 -7.92
N LYS A 136 -13.38 13.10 -8.24
CA LYS A 136 -13.05 14.16 -7.26
C LYS A 136 -14.07 14.33 -6.13
N ARG A 137 -15.27 13.76 -6.23
CA ARG A 137 -16.28 13.81 -5.16
C ARG A 137 -16.02 12.82 -4.03
N TYR A 138 -15.17 11.81 -4.25
CA TYR A 138 -14.77 10.88 -3.21
C TYR A 138 -13.59 11.44 -2.42
N ILE A 139 -13.90 12.31 -1.46
CA ILE A 139 -12.92 13.00 -0.62
C ILE A 139 -12.84 12.29 0.73
N LEU A 140 -11.64 11.84 1.09
CA LEU A 140 -11.33 11.33 2.42
C LEU A 140 -10.40 12.34 3.11
N THR A 141 -10.95 13.17 3.98
CA THR A 141 -10.13 14.12 4.75
C THR A 141 -9.52 13.39 5.95
N THR A 142 -8.20 13.47 6.12
CA THR A 142 -7.50 12.88 7.27
C THR A 142 -7.65 13.74 8.52
N LEU A 143 -7.33 13.18 9.69
CA LEU A 143 -7.10 13.95 10.91
C LEU A 143 -5.77 14.72 10.85
N SER A 144 -5.62 15.70 11.75
CA SER A 144 -4.46 16.59 11.78
C SER A 144 -3.24 15.92 12.41
N LEU A 145 -2.08 16.07 11.79
CA LEU A 145 -0.79 15.67 12.36
C LEU A 145 0.19 16.86 12.33
N GLY A 146 1.12 16.93 13.28
CA GLY A 146 2.19 17.93 13.31
C GLY A 146 3.53 17.36 12.80
N LYS A 147 4.50 18.22 12.44
CA LYS A 147 5.80 17.83 11.88
C LYS A 147 6.52 16.74 12.67
N LYS A 148 6.63 16.90 14.00
CA LYS A 148 7.27 15.91 14.90
C LYS A 148 6.54 14.57 14.90
N GLY A 149 5.22 14.59 14.67
CA GLY A 149 4.41 13.39 14.54
C GLY A 149 4.77 12.58 13.30
N TRP A 150 4.90 13.25 12.14
CA TRP A 150 5.37 12.64 10.90
C TRP A 150 6.78 12.07 11.02
N VAL A 151 7.71 12.81 11.63
CA VAL A 151 9.08 12.32 11.83
C VAL A 151 9.10 11.02 12.65
N LYS A 152 8.37 10.97 13.78
CA LYS A 152 8.28 9.76 14.60
C LYS A 152 7.58 8.61 13.90
N LEU A 153 6.56 8.90 13.10
CA LEU A 153 5.79 7.90 12.37
C LEU A 153 6.67 7.13 11.38
N PHE A 154 7.63 7.81 10.73
CA PHE A 154 8.52 7.21 9.74
C PHE A 154 9.90 6.83 10.28
N GLU A 155 10.15 6.93 11.60
CA GLU A 155 11.46 6.70 12.21
C GLU A 155 12.03 5.31 11.93
N LYS A 156 11.17 4.31 11.76
CA LYS A 156 11.53 2.91 11.46
C LYS A 156 11.22 2.49 10.03
N SER A 157 10.78 3.41 9.18
CA SER A 157 10.42 3.12 7.79
C SER A 157 11.64 2.68 6.98
N ARG A 158 11.41 1.82 5.98
CA ARG A 158 12.41 1.43 4.96
C ARG A 158 13.08 2.63 4.29
N ILE A 159 12.41 3.78 4.21
CA ILE A 159 12.98 5.00 3.59
C ILE A 159 14.17 5.56 4.36
N GLN A 160 14.37 5.18 5.62
CA GLN A 160 15.54 5.60 6.39
C GLN A 160 16.85 5.06 5.81
N SER A 161 16.80 3.95 5.08
CA SER A 161 17.94 3.35 4.38
C SER A 161 18.26 4.01 3.03
N LEU A 162 17.37 4.88 2.52
CA LEU A 162 17.53 5.58 1.24
C LEU A 162 18.20 6.97 1.37
N LYS A 163 18.66 7.32 2.58
CA LYS A 163 19.21 8.63 2.91
C LYS A 163 20.64 8.82 2.41
#